data_AF-A0A520A021-F1
#
_entry.id   AF-A0A520A021-F1
#
_cell.length_a   1.000
_cell.length_b   1.000
_cell.length_c   1.000
_cell.angle_alpha   90.00
_cell.angle_beta   90.00
_cell.angle_gamma   90.00
#
_symmetry.space_group_name_H-M   'P 1'
#
loop_
_entity.id
_entity.type
_entity.pdbx_description
1 polymer ?
#
loop_
_entity_poly.entity_id
_entity_poly.type
_entity_poly.pdbx_seq_one_letter_code
_entity_poly.pdbx_strand_id
1 'polypeptide(L)'
;QNGMHTLGKAFIQLGNKEKAQSAFFRASRLDFDKIIQEESWLNYAKLSYELNFHQQALEATQGFLKQFPKSRKINEAKILLGEVLLTTKNYQAAVDILEPIPDKNLEAKEAYQKVTYFRGLEFYNERAFPNALSMFLRSEKFPEDNEIHALSTYWKAESMYELRKFGEAVTTFEKFLKMPDADKTGVYNFANYALAYSAFEDEKYGKAATYFERFLAGSDKDQKTIDDATIRLADSYFVNKSYGNAMSNYDKIISRKTSAEDYAIFQKGMIQGLENQYDTKIATMQSLLQKFPNSNYADDAGFETAYTYFNKGDLEKSKTDLVGLVAKYPHSSYVPKALVTIGLVQYN
;
A
#
# COMPACT_ATOMS: atom_id res chain seq x y z
N GLN A 1 -40.32 -26.44 26.72
CA GLN A 1 -39.88 -25.54 25.64
C GLN A 1 -40.34 -24.10 25.87
N ASN A 2 -41.65 -23.81 25.86
CA ASN A 2 -42.19 -22.46 26.07
C ASN A 2 -41.69 -21.79 27.37
N GLY A 3 -41.71 -22.51 28.51
CA GLY A 3 -41.17 -21.97 29.77
C GLY A 3 -39.70 -21.53 29.72
N MET A 4 -38.84 -22.28 29.03
CA MET A 4 -37.42 -21.92 28.87
C MET A 4 -37.24 -20.73 27.92
N HIS A 5 -38.06 -20.66 26.87
CA HIS A 5 -38.06 -19.52 25.95
C HIS A 5 -38.49 -18.22 26.64
N THR A 6 -39.59 -18.27 27.42
CA THR A 6 -40.05 -17.14 28.23
C THR A 6 -39.03 -16.72 29.28
N LEU A 7 -38.39 -17.69 29.93
CA LEU A 7 -37.30 -17.43 30.88
C LEU A 7 -36.11 -16.73 30.20
N GLY A 8 -35.75 -17.16 28.99
CA GLY A 8 -34.71 -16.48 28.19
C GLY A 8 -35.06 -15.04 27.88
N LYS A 9 -36.31 -14.77 27.44
CA LYS A 9 -36.82 -13.40 27.23
C LYS A 9 -36.79 -12.56 28.51
N ALA A 10 -37.18 -13.12 29.64
CA ALA A 10 -37.11 -12.42 30.94
C ALA A 10 -35.67 -12.07 31.34
N PHE A 11 -34.71 -12.98 31.13
CA PHE A 11 -33.31 -12.70 31.43
C PHE A 11 -32.69 -11.63 30.54
N ILE A 12 -33.09 -11.53 29.26
CA ILE A 12 -32.71 -10.39 28.40
C ILE A 12 -33.15 -9.07 29.03
N GLN A 13 -34.41 -8.98 29.47
CA GLN A 13 -34.96 -7.76 30.10
C GLN A 13 -34.25 -7.40 31.41
N LEU A 14 -33.76 -8.40 32.14
CA LEU A 14 -32.95 -8.22 33.35
C LEU A 14 -31.46 -7.94 33.08
N GLY A 15 -31.05 -7.84 31.81
CA GLY A 15 -29.65 -7.65 31.42
C GLY A 15 -28.74 -8.86 31.66
N ASN A 16 -29.29 -10.02 32.03
CA ASN A 16 -28.50 -11.22 32.32
C ASN A 16 -28.34 -12.09 31.07
N LYS A 17 -27.38 -11.71 30.22
CA LYS A 17 -27.12 -12.37 28.92
C LYS A 17 -26.72 -13.84 29.05
N GLU A 18 -25.94 -14.21 30.06
CA GLU A 18 -25.49 -15.60 30.27
C GLU A 18 -26.65 -16.55 30.61
N LYS A 19 -27.53 -16.13 31.53
CA LYS A 19 -28.71 -16.92 31.88
C LYS A 19 -29.71 -16.96 30.73
N ALA A 20 -29.87 -15.86 30.00
CA ALA A 20 -30.67 -15.83 28.77
C ALA A 20 -30.15 -16.84 27.74
N GLN A 21 -28.84 -16.82 27.47
CA GLN A 21 -28.18 -17.74 26.54
C GLN A 21 -28.44 -19.19 26.93
N SER A 22 -28.25 -19.54 28.20
CA SER A 22 -28.50 -20.88 28.74
C SER A 22 -29.97 -21.33 28.59
N ALA A 23 -30.92 -20.42 28.83
CA ALA A 23 -32.33 -20.70 28.69
C ALA A 23 -32.73 -20.92 27.22
N PHE A 24 -32.23 -20.08 26.30
CA PHE A 24 -32.45 -20.23 24.87
C PHE A 24 -31.79 -21.47 24.28
N PHE A 25 -30.59 -21.84 24.76
CA PHE A 25 -29.93 -23.10 24.41
C PHE A 25 -30.81 -24.31 24.74
N ARG A 26 -31.38 -24.36 25.95
CA ARG A 26 -32.28 -25.44 26.35
C ARG A 26 -33.57 -25.45 25.53
N ALA A 27 -34.13 -24.28 25.23
CA ALA A 27 -35.36 -24.17 24.45
C ALA A 27 -35.16 -24.58 22.97
N SER A 28 -34.01 -24.28 22.36
CA SER A 28 -33.71 -24.59 20.95
C SER A 28 -33.49 -26.07 20.67
N ARG A 29 -33.12 -26.86 21.70
CA ARG A 29 -32.94 -28.32 21.61
C ARG A 29 -34.25 -29.11 21.73
N LEU A 30 -35.34 -28.45 22.12
CA LEU A 30 -36.67 -29.05 22.17
C LEU A 30 -37.43 -28.73 20.88
N ASP A 31 -38.13 -29.71 20.32
CA ASP A 31 -38.70 -29.64 18.97
C ASP A 31 -40.24 -29.70 18.91
N PHE A 32 -40.90 -29.54 20.06
CA PHE A 32 -42.36 -29.58 20.20
C PHE A 32 -43.09 -28.49 19.40
N ASP A 33 -42.60 -27.24 19.48
CA ASP A 33 -43.06 -26.10 18.69
C ASP A 33 -41.90 -25.58 17.84
N LYS A 34 -42.03 -25.67 16.51
CA LYS A 34 -40.97 -25.29 15.58
C LYS A 34 -40.72 -23.79 15.53
N ILE A 35 -41.73 -22.97 15.77
CA ILE A 35 -41.57 -21.51 15.83
C ILE A 35 -40.73 -21.16 17.04
N ILE A 36 -41.09 -21.68 18.23
CA ILE A 36 -40.32 -21.42 19.45
C ILE A 36 -38.91 -22.01 19.35
N GLN A 37 -38.75 -23.17 18.72
CA GLN A 37 -37.45 -23.79 18.48
C GLN A 37 -36.56 -22.85 17.65
N GLU A 38 -37.07 -22.37 16.52
CA GLU A 38 -36.40 -21.44 15.60
C GLU A 38 -36.00 -20.15 16.32
N GLU A 39 -36.95 -19.49 17.00
CA GLU A 39 -36.66 -18.24 17.72
C GLU A 39 -35.62 -18.42 18.82
N SER A 40 -35.72 -19.51 19.59
CA SER A 40 -34.78 -19.77 20.67
C SER A 40 -33.40 -20.09 20.15
N TRP A 41 -33.29 -20.80 19.02
CA TRP A 41 -32.01 -21.12 18.41
C TRP A 41 -31.29 -19.87 17.94
N LEU A 42 -31.98 -18.97 17.25
CA LEU A 42 -31.37 -17.74 16.76
C LEU A 42 -30.97 -16.81 17.91
N ASN A 43 -31.78 -16.69 18.96
CA ASN A 43 -31.41 -15.93 20.15
C ASN A 43 -30.22 -16.55 20.90
N TYR A 44 -30.14 -17.88 20.96
CA TYR A 44 -28.96 -18.57 21.49
C TYR A 44 -27.70 -18.24 20.70
N ALA A 45 -27.78 -18.27 19.36
CA ALA A 45 -26.66 -17.92 18.49
C ALA A 45 -26.19 -16.47 18.72
N LYS A 46 -27.13 -15.51 18.72
CA LYS A 46 -26.86 -14.08 18.95
C LYS A 46 -26.18 -13.84 20.28
N LEU A 47 -26.76 -14.36 21.37
CA LEU A 47 -26.19 -14.17 22.70
C LEU A 47 -24.82 -14.85 22.84
N SER A 48 -24.61 -15.98 22.16
CA SER A 48 -23.29 -16.61 22.14
C SER A 48 -22.26 -15.73 21.44
N TYR A 49 -22.63 -15.06 20.35
CA TYR A 49 -21.75 -14.10 19.68
C TYR A 49 -21.47 -12.88 20.57
N GLU A 50 -22.50 -12.26 21.14
CA GLU A 50 -22.37 -11.09 22.03
C GLU A 50 -21.54 -11.36 23.30
N LEU A 51 -21.53 -12.60 23.77
CA LEU A 51 -20.74 -13.05 24.92
C LEU A 51 -19.34 -13.56 24.53
N ASN A 52 -18.92 -13.38 23.26
CA ASN A 52 -17.64 -13.84 22.71
C ASN A 52 -17.43 -15.37 22.75
N PHE A 53 -18.52 -16.13 22.84
CA PHE A 53 -18.52 -17.59 22.66
C PHE A 53 -18.54 -17.94 21.16
N HIS A 54 -17.46 -17.58 20.45
CA HIS A 54 -17.41 -17.62 18.98
C HIS A 54 -17.66 -19.01 18.40
N GLN A 55 -17.12 -20.06 19.02
CA GLN A 55 -17.34 -21.45 18.56
C GLN A 55 -18.81 -21.85 18.69
N GLN A 56 -19.44 -21.55 19.82
CA GLN A 56 -20.86 -21.83 20.05
C GLN A 56 -21.75 -21.01 19.10
N ALA A 57 -21.41 -19.75 18.84
CA ALA A 57 -22.12 -18.90 17.88
C ALA A 57 -22.00 -19.45 16.44
N LEU A 58 -20.80 -19.90 16.05
CA LEU A 58 -20.53 -20.50 14.75
C LEU A 58 -21.35 -21.78 14.55
N GLU A 59 -21.28 -22.70 15.51
CA GLU A 59 -22.05 -23.96 15.48
C GLU A 59 -23.56 -23.70 15.49
N ALA A 60 -24.02 -22.75 16.30
CA ALA A 60 -25.43 -22.40 16.40
C ALA A 60 -25.96 -21.80 15.08
N THR A 61 -25.23 -20.86 14.47
CA THR A 61 -25.64 -20.26 13.19
C THR A 61 -25.61 -21.27 12.05
N GLN A 62 -24.55 -22.05 11.89
CA GLN A 62 -24.48 -23.12 10.88
C GLN A 62 -25.58 -24.16 11.08
N GLY A 63 -25.82 -24.57 12.34
CA GLY A 63 -26.89 -25.48 12.71
C GLY A 63 -28.28 -24.92 12.36
N PHE A 64 -28.51 -23.62 12.59
CA PHE A 64 -29.75 -22.96 12.22
C PHE A 64 -29.99 -22.99 10.71
N LEU A 65 -28.97 -22.62 9.91
CA LEU A 65 -29.08 -22.62 8.43
C LEU A 65 -29.36 -24.02 7.87
N LYS A 66 -28.80 -25.06 8.49
CA LYS A 66 -29.05 -26.47 8.12
C LYS A 66 -30.45 -26.93 8.51
N GLN A 67 -30.90 -26.59 9.71
CA GLN A 67 -32.16 -27.08 10.28
C GLN A 67 -33.39 -26.34 9.75
N PHE A 68 -33.25 -25.05 9.42
CA PHE A 68 -34.33 -24.16 9.00
C PHE A 68 -34.05 -23.46 7.65
N PRO A 69 -33.72 -24.18 6.56
CA PRO A 69 -33.27 -23.58 5.29
C PRO A 69 -34.32 -22.70 4.59
N LYS A 70 -35.60 -22.83 4.95
CA LYS A 70 -36.73 -22.05 4.42
C LYS A 70 -37.28 -21.02 5.42
N SER A 71 -36.57 -20.78 6.52
CA SER A 71 -36.96 -19.81 7.54
C SER A 71 -37.05 -18.39 6.95
N ARG A 72 -38.00 -17.60 7.44
CA ARG A 72 -38.07 -16.16 7.14
C ARG A 72 -36.91 -15.37 7.76
N LYS A 73 -36.27 -15.94 8.79
CA LYS A 73 -35.09 -15.41 9.49
C LYS A 73 -33.77 -15.94 8.94
N ILE A 74 -33.78 -16.58 7.76
CA ILE A 74 -32.57 -17.17 7.18
C ILE A 74 -31.48 -16.12 6.92
N ASN A 75 -31.85 -14.94 6.44
CA ASN A 75 -30.89 -13.87 6.19
C ASN A 75 -30.34 -13.29 7.49
N GLU A 76 -31.17 -13.17 8.52
CA GLU A 76 -30.73 -12.77 9.87
C GLU A 76 -29.67 -13.74 10.42
N ALA A 77 -29.87 -15.05 10.25
CA ALA A 77 -28.89 -16.06 10.63
C ALA A 77 -27.60 -16.02 9.77
N LYS A 78 -27.73 -15.75 8.46
CA LYS A 78 -26.56 -15.58 7.57
C LYS A 78 -25.74 -14.35 7.93
N ILE A 79 -26.38 -13.24 8.26
CA ILE A 79 -25.71 -12.01 8.70
C ILE A 79 -24.89 -12.30 9.96
N LEU A 80 -25.53 -12.89 10.97
CA LEU A 80 -24.85 -13.28 12.21
C LEU A 80 -23.69 -14.26 11.95
N LEU A 81 -23.87 -15.23 11.05
CA LEU A 81 -22.78 -16.13 10.66
C LEU A 81 -21.62 -15.36 10.01
N GLY A 82 -21.91 -14.40 9.13
CA GLY A 82 -20.91 -13.52 8.53
C GLY A 82 -20.12 -12.72 9.56
N GLU A 83 -20.78 -12.19 10.59
CA GLU A 83 -20.15 -11.49 11.71
C GLU A 83 -19.26 -12.41 12.55
N VAL A 84 -19.72 -13.62 12.87
CA VAL A 84 -18.91 -14.62 13.59
C VAL A 84 -17.67 -15.01 12.78
N LEU A 85 -17.83 -15.20 11.46
CA LEU A 85 -16.73 -15.52 10.55
C LEU A 85 -15.74 -14.35 10.41
N LEU A 86 -16.23 -13.11 10.43
CA LEU A 86 -15.39 -11.91 10.48
C LEU A 86 -14.51 -11.92 11.74
N THR A 87 -15.08 -12.14 12.93
CA THR A 87 -14.31 -12.17 14.19
C THR A 87 -13.29 -13.32 14.23
N THR A 88 -13.64 -14.46 13.66
CA THR A 88 -12.74 -15.63 13.55
C THR A 88 -11.79 -15.56 12.35
N LYS A 89 -11.77 -14.43 11.62
CA LYS A 89 -10.93 -14.15 10.45
C LYS A 89 -11.10 -15.11 9.28
N ASN A 90 -12.22 -15.81 9.20
CA ASN A 90 -12.56 -16.64 8.04
C ASN A 90 -13.28 -15.79 6.99
N TYR A 91 -12.57 -14.80 6.43
CA TYR A 91 -13.19 -13.78 5.59
C TYR A 91 -13.74 -14.34 4.28
N GLN A 92 -13.09 -15.36 3.69
CA GLN A 92 -13.62 -16.01 2.48
C GLN A 92 -15.00 -16.59 2.73
N ALA A 93 -15.17 -17.42 3.77
CA ALA A 93 -16.47 -17.99 4.09
C ALA A 93 -17.50 -16.90 4.46
N ALA A 94 -17.06 -15.82 5.12
CA ALA A 94 -17.94 -14.70 5.44
C ALA A 94 -18.46 -14.00 4.18
N VAL A 95 -17.60 -13.78 3.18
CA VAL A 95 -18.00 -13.25 1.87
C VAL A 95 -18.99 -14.19 1.19
N ASP A 96 -18.71 -15.50 1.16
CA ASP A 96 -19.59 -16.49 0.49
C ASP A 96 -21.00 -16.55 1.11
N ILE A 97 -21.11 -16.30 2.43
CA ILE A 97 -22.39 -16.28 3.15
C ILE A 97 -23.15 -14.97 2.94
N LEU A 98 -22.44 -13.83 2.96
CA LEU A 98 -23.04 -12.50 2.91
C LEU A 98 -23.33 -12.01 1.49
N GLU A 99 -22.49 -12.36 0.51
CA GLU A 99 -22.60 -11.89 -0.88
C GLU A 99 -23.98 -12.19 -1.51
N PRO A 100 -24.54 -13.41 -1.39
CA PRO A 100 -25.81 -13.76 -2.03
C PRO A 100 -27.06 -13.13 -1.39
N ILE A 101 -26.94 -12.46 -0.24
CA ILE A 101 -28.10 -11.85 0.44
C ILE A 101 -28.63 -10.70 -0.43
N PRO A 102 -29.89 -10.78 -0.93
CA PRO A 102 -30.53 -9.68 -1.66
C PRO A 102 -30.90 -8.56 -0.69
N ASP A 103 -30.96 -7.32 -1.19
CA ASP A 103 -31.44 -6.14 -0.44
C ASP A 103 -30.87 -6.05 0.99
N LYS A 104 -29.54 -6.13 1.10
CA LYS A 104 -28.79 -6.09 2.37
C LYS A 104 -29.31 -4.93 3.25
N ASN A 105 -29.76 -5.24 4.46
CA ASN A 105 -30.02 -4.25 5.51
C ASN A 105 -28.70 -3.64 6.02
N LEU A 106 -28.79 -2.65 6.91
CA LEU A 106 -27.62 -1.93 7.41
C LEU A 106 -26.57 -2.88 8.01
N GLU A 107 -26.98 -3.82 8.86
CA GLU A 107 -26.10 -4.78 9.51
C GLU A 107 -25.38 -5.68 8.49
N ALA A 108 -26.11 -6.17 7.48
CA ALA A 108 -25.51 -6.95 6.39
C ALA A 108 -24.50 -6.15 5.57
N LYS A 109 -24.78 -4.86 5.34
CA LYS A 109 -23.88 -3.97 4.57
C LYS A 109 -22.60 -3.69 5.34
N GLU A 110 -22.70 -3.36 6.63
CA GLU A 110 -21.55 -3.14 7.51
C GLU A 110 -20.66 -4.38 7.61
N ALA A 111 -21.26 -5.55 7.86
CA ALA A 111 -20.53 -6.81 7.92
C ALA A 111 -19.86 -7.12 6.57
N TYR A 112 -20.59 -6.94 5.46
CA TYR A 112 -20.08 -7.22 4.11
C TYR A 112 -18.92 -6.30 3.71
N GLN A 113 -19.02 -5.00 4.04
CA GLN A 113 -17.95 -4.03 3.85
C GLN A 113 -16.67 -4.48 4.57
N LYS A 114 -16.78 -4.81 5.86
CA LYS A 114 -15.64 -5.24 6.67
C LYS A 114 -15.01 -6.53 6.16
N VAL A 115 -15.80 -7.57 5.87
CA VAL A 115 -15.23 -8.85 5.40
C VAL A 115 -14.56 -8.73 4.05
N THR A 116 -15.12 -7.94 3.13
CA THR A 116 -14.51 -7.74 1.81
C THR A 116 -13.25 -6.88 1.92
N TYR A 117 -13.23 -5.87 2.79
CA TYR A 117 -12.01 -5.14 3.10
C TYR A 117 -10.89 -6.06 3.62
N PHE A 118 -11.15 -6.84 4.66
CA PHE A 118 -10.12 -7.72 5.24
C PHE A 118 -9.71 -8.85 4.28
N ARG A 119 -10.64 -9.41 3.50
CA ARG A 119 -10.31 -10.37 2.44
C ARG A 119 -9.45 -9.74 1.34
N GLY A 120 -9.68 -8.47 1.04
CA GLY A 120 -8.84 -7.68 0.14
C GLY A 120 -7.41 -7.55 0.65
N LEU A 121 -7.22 -7.30 1.95
CA LEU A 121 -5.90 -7.24 2.58
C LEU A 121 -5.17 -8.59 2.53
N GLU A 122 -5.87 -9.71 2.73
CA GLU A 122 -5.28 -11.04 2.56
C GLU A 122 -4.75 -11.23 1.15
N PHE A 123 -5.58 -10.97 0.14
CA PHE A 123 -5.14 -11.06 -1.25
C PHE A 123 -3.98 -10.10 -1.57
N TYR A 124 -3.98 -8.89 -0.98
CA TYR A 124 -2.88 -7.95 -1.16
C TYR A 124 -1.56 -8.52 -0.60
N ASN A 125 -1.59 -9.06 0.62
CA ASN A 125 -0.43 -9.70 1.26
C ASN A 125 0.05 -10.94 0.50
N GLU A 126 -0.87 -11.67 -0.14
CA GLU A 126 -0.57 -12.79 -1.05
C GLU A 126 -0.05 -12.34 -2.43
N ARG A 127 0.02 -11.02 -2.69
CA ARG A 127 0.33 -10.40 -3.99
C ARG A 127 -0.66 -10.77 -5.11
N ALA A 128 -1.85 -11.24 -4.74
CA ALA A 128 -2.97 -11.45 -5.65
C ALA A 128 -3.71 -10.13 -5.92
N PHE A 129 -2.99 -9.14 -6.46
CA PHE A 129 -3.49 -7.77 -6.63
C PHE A 129 -4.80 -7.64 -7.43
N PRO A 130 -5.07 -8.44 -8.49
CA PRO A 130 -6.37 -8.42 -9.15
C PRO A 130 -7.53 -8.81 -8.22
N ASN A 131 -7.31 -9.81 -7.37
CA ASN A 131 -8.30 -10.28 -6.40
C ASN A 131 -8.49 -9.26 -5.26
N ALA A 132 -7.39 -8.67 -4.78
CA ALA A 132 -7.41 -7.61 -3.79
C ALA A 132 -8.22 -6.40 -4.29
N LEU A 133 -7.93 -5.93 -5.50
CA LEU A 133 -8.67 -4.86 -6.18
C LEU A 133 -10.17 -5.19 -6.28
N SER A 134 -10.53 -6.42 -6.67
CA SER A 134 -11.94 -6.84 -6.72
C SER A 134 -12.61 -6.75 -5.35
N MET A 135 -11.95 -7.18 -4.28
CA MET A 135 -12.48 -7.13 -2.92
C MET A 135 -12.66 -5.70 -2.41
N PHE A 136 -11.67 -4.82 -2.61
CA PHE A 136 -11.80 -3.42 -2.20
C PHE A 136 -12.92 -2.68 -2.94
N LEU A 137 -13.15 -2.99 -4.22
CA LEU A 137 -14.30 -2.47 -4.97
C LEU A 137 -15.64 -2.95 -4.40
N ARG A 138 -15.72 -4.19 -3.91
CA ARG A 138 -16.92 -4.73 -3.25
C ARG A 138 -17.17 -4.05 -1.89
N SER A 139 -16.11 -3.78 -1.14
CA SER A 139 -16.18 -3.02 0.12
C SER A 139 -16.71 -1.60 -0.11
N GLU A 140 -16.14 -0.87 -1.08
CA GLU A 140 -16.57 0.50 -1.40
C GLU A 140 -18.04 0.63 -1.85
N LYS A 141 -18.67 -0.46 -2.33
CA LYS A 141 -20.08 -0.45 -2.72
C LYS A 141 -21.03 -0.21 -1.54
N PHE A 142 -20.57 -0.48 -0.31
CA PHE A 142 -21.36 -0.34 0.92
C PHE A 142 -20.55 0.46 1.96
N PRO A 143 -20.41 1.78 1.79
CA PRO A 143 -19.53 2.62 2.61
C PRO A 143 -20.19 3.02 3.94
N GLU A 144 -20.62 2.03 4.74
CA GLU A 144 -21.34 2.29 6.00
C GLU A 144 -20.37 2.75 7.12
N ASP A 145 -19.18 2.14 7.18
CA ASP A 145 -18.07 2.55 8.03
C ASP A 145 -17.11 3.44 7.23
N ASN A 146 -17.01 4.73 7.60
CA ASN A 146 -16.19 5.71 6.89
C ASN A 146 -14.70 5.38 6.90
N GLU A 147 -14.17 4.85 8.02
CA GLU A 147 -12.75 4.52 8.14
C GLU A 147 -12.41 3.35 7.22
N ILE A 148 -13.25 2.31 7.22
CA ILE A 148 -13.11 1.17 6.31
C ILE A 148 -13.29 1.60 4.85
N HIS A 149 -14.17 2.57 4.56
CA HIS A 149 -14.32 3.11 3.21
C HIS A 149 -13.04 3.83 2.74
N ALA A 150 -12.44 4.66 3.61
CA ALA A 150 -11.16 5.32 3.34
C ALA A 150 -10.03 4.30 3.14
N LEU A 151 -9.88 3.35 4.05
CA LEU A 151 -8.88 2.30 3.94
C LEU A 151 -9.07 1.44 2.69
N SER A 152 -10.30 1.08 2.34
CA SER A 152 -10.59 0.35 1.10
C SER A 152 -10.18 1.16 -0.13
N THR A 153 -10.38 2.49 -0.12
CA THR A 153 -9.94 3.38 -1.21
C THR A 153 -8.41 3.42 -1.31
N TYR A 154 -7.71 3.52 -0.17
CA TYR A 154 -6.25 3.49 -0.11
C TYR A 154 -5.68 2.19 -0.68
N TRP A 155 -6.11 1.03 -0.17
CA TRP A 155 -5.58 -0.27 -0.60
C TRP A 155 -6.00 -0.66 -2.02
N LYS A 156 -7.12 -0.12 -2.50
CA LYS A 156 -7.49 -0.18 -3.93
C LYS A 156 -6.45 0.54 -4.80
N ALA A 157 -6.01 1.73 -4.39
CA ALA A 157 -4.98 2.49 -5.11
C ALA A 157 -3.61 1.80 -5.05
N GLU A 158 -3.21 1.25 -3.90
CA GLU A 158 -2.02 0.40 -3.76
C GLU A 158 -2.08 -0.80 -4.72
N SER A 159 -3.23 -1.50 -4.78
CA SER A 159 -3.43 -2.62 -5.70
C SER A 159 -3.34 -2.19 -7.17
N MET A 160 -3.82 -0.99 -7.51
CA MET A 160 -3.69 -0.42 -8.85
C MET A 160 -2.23 -0.10 -9.19
N TYR A 161 -1.46 0.43 -8.23
CA TYR A 161 -0.03 0.70 -8.40
C TYR A 161 0.74 -0.59 -8.71
N GLU A 162 0.54 -1.66 -7.93
CA GLU A 162 1.18 -2.96 -8.16
C GLU A 162 0.79 -3.59 -9.51
N LEU A 163 -0.41 -3.28 -10.01
CA LEU A 163 -0.88 -3.67 -11.35
C LEU A 163 -0.37 -2.73 -12.47
N ARG A 164 0.54 -1.80 -12.17
CA ARG A 164 1.08 -0.79 -13.09
C ARG A 164 0.02 0.13 -13.70
N LYS A 165 -1.12 0.28 -13.04
CA LYS A 165 -2.19 1.20 -13.41
C LYS A 165 -1.95 2.56 -12.77
N PHE A 166 -0.78 3.14 -13.03
CA PHE A 166 -0.27 4.29 -12.27
C PHE A 166 -1.19 5.50 -12.33
N GLY A 167 -1.74 5.84 -13.51
CA GLY A 167 -2.73 6.91 -13.63
C GLY A 167 -4.01 6.68 -12.81
N GLU A 168 -4.55 5.45 -12.78
CA GLU A 168 -5.71 5.10 -11.96
C GLU A 168 -5.38 5.17 -10.45
N ALA A 169 -4.18 4.71 -10.08
CA ALA A 169 -3.66 4.79 -8.71
C ALA A 169 -3.55 6.25 -8.24
N VAL A 170 -2.97 7.12 -9.07
CA VAL A 170 -2.88 8.58 -8.81
C VAL A 170 -4.25 9.16 -8.52
N THR A 171 -5.23 8.94 -9.39
CA THR A 171 -6.59 9.48 -9.19
C THR A 171 -7.25 8.91 -7.92
N THR A 172 -6.98 7.65 -7.60
CA THR A 172 -7.59 6.98 -6.45
C THR A 172 -6.97 7.42 -5.11
N PHE A 173 -5.64 7.60 -5.03
CA PHE A 173 -5.02 8.18 -3.85
C PHE A 173 -5.42 9.66 -3.66
N GLU A 174 -5.57 10.43 -4.74
CA GLU A 174 -6.10 11.80 -4.66
C GLU A 174 -7.55 11.83 -4.15
N LYS A 175 -8.36 10.81 -4.48
CA LYS A 175 -9.68 10.63 -3.88
C LYS A 175 -9.55 10.35 -2.39
N PHE A 176 -8.72 9.39 -1.99
CA PHE A 176 -8.51 9.04 -0.58
C PHE A 176 -8.13 10.26 0.28
N LEU A 177 -7.16 11.07 -0.17
CA LEU A 177 -6.71 12.26 0.57
C LEU A 177 -7.80 13.34 0.74
N LYS A 178 -8.92 13.25 0.01
CA LYS A 178 -10.07 14.16 0.12
C LYS A 178 -11.24 13.55 0.89
N MET A 179 -11.15 12.29 1.31
CA MET A 179 -12.24 11.61 1.99
C MET A 179 -12.37 12.11 3.43
N PRO A 180 -13.61 12.17 3.97
CA PRO A 180 -13.81 12.31 5.41
C PRO A 180 -13.08 11.19 6.15
N ASP A 181 -12.53 11.50 7.32
CA ASP A 181 -11.85 10.55 8.21
C ASP A 181 -10.56 9.92 7.65
N ALA A 182 -10.10 10.29 6.44
CA ALA A 182 -8.85 9.79 5.89
C ALA A 182 -7.64 10.16 6.78
N ASP A 183 -7.65 11.36 7.35
CA ASP A 183 -6.65 11.90 8.27
C ASP A 183 -6.59 11.18 9.63
N LYS A 184 -7.65 10.42 9.96
CA LYS A 184 -7.70 9.57 11.16
C LYS A 184 -7.06 8.19 10.93
N THR A 185 -6.83 7.81 9.68
CA THR A 185 -6.21 6.51 9.35
C THR A 185 -4.69 6.57 9.55
N GLY A 186 -4.10 5.45 9.95
CA GLY A 186 -2.63 5.32 10.07
C GLY A 186 -1.87 5.34 8.73
N VAL A 187 -2.57 5.45 7.60
CA VAL A 187 -1.99 5.47 6.25
C VAL A 187 -2.08 6.85 5.59
N TYR A 188 -2.58 7.88 6.27
CA TYR A 188 -2.81 9.19 5.66
C TYR A 188 -1.54 9.80 5.07
N ASN A 189 -0.46 9.86 5.85
CA ASN A 189 0.79 10.41 5.33
C ASN A 189 1.39 9.49 4.25
N PHE A 190 1.33 8.17 4.45
CA PHE A 190 1.78 7.18 3.47
C PHE A 190 1.03 7.24 2.14
N ALA A 191 -0.22 7.72 2.12
CA ALA A 191 -0.92 7.99 0.86
C ALA A 191 -0.27 9.12 0.06
N ASN A 192 0.32 10.15 0.69
CA ASN A 192 1.12 11.14 -0.05
C ASN A 192 2.36 10.48 -0.67
N TYR A 193 3.02 9.59 0.06
CA TYR A 193 4.19 8.85 -0.43
C TYR A 193 3.84 7.93 -1.61
N ALA A 194 2.79 7.11 -1.46
CA ALA A 194 2.34 6.18 -2.51
C ALA A 194 1.78 6.91 -3.74
N LEU A 195 1.10 8.04 -3.54
CA LEU A 195 0.66 8.93 -4.62
C LEU A 195 1.85 9.56 -5.36
N ALA A 196 2.88 9.97 -4.63
CA ALA A 196 4.09 10.53 -5.23
C ALA A 196 4.79 9.49 -6.10
N TYR A 197 4.92 8.26 -5.62
CA TYR A 197 5.43 7.12 -6.39
C TYR A 197 4.56 6.79 -7.60
N SER A 198 3.24 6.71 -7.43
CA SER A 198 2.31 6.48 -8.53
C SER A 198 2.44 7.58 -9.60
N ALA A 199 2.61 8.84 -9.19
CA ALA A 199 2.82 9.94 -10.12
C ALA A 199 4.21 9.91 -10.78
N PHE A 200 5.24 9.44 -10.07
CA PHE A 200 6.59 9.29 -10.60
C PHE A 200 6.63 8.23 -11.71
N GLU A 201 6.03 7.06 -11.47
CA GLU A 201 5.92 5.97 -12.45
C GLU A 201 4.99 6.33 -13.63
N ASP A 202 4.00 7.21 -13.41
CA ASP A 202 3.16 7.79 -14.46
C ASP A 202 3.81 9.00 -15.16
N GLU A 203 5.12 9.21 -14.95
CA GLU A 203 5.96 10.29 -15.52
C GLU A 203 5.48 11.72 -15.22
N LYS A 204 4.61 11.89 -14.22
CA LYS A 204 4.09 13.17 -13.72
C LYS A 204 5.01 13.72 -12.64
N TYR A 205 6.27 13.97 -12.99
CA TYR A 205 7.32 14.37 -12.04
C TYR A 205 6.99 15.62 -11.22
N GLY A 206 6.27 16.60 -11.78
CA GLY A 206 5.83 17.80 -11.02
C GLY A 206 4.84 17.45 -9.90
N LYS A 207 3.94 16.50 -10.17
CA LYS A 207 3.01 15.97 -9.17
C LYS A 207 3.75 15.10 -8.15
N ALA A 208 4.66 14.24 -8.61
CA ALA A 208 5.50 13.43 -7.74
C ALA A 208 6.25 14.30 -6.72
N ALA A 209 6.94 15.36 -7.18
CA ALA A 209 7.62 16.30 -6.31
C ALA A 209 6.68 16.90 -5.24
N THR A 210 5.52 17.40 -5.67
CA THR A 210 4.52 18.00 -4.77
C THR A 210 4.11 17.05 -3.63
N TYR A 211 3.87 15.77 -3.93
CA TYR A 211 3.41 14.81 -2.93
C TYR A 211 4.55 14.20 -2.10
N PHE A 212 5.76 14.07 -2.64
CA PHE A 212 6.94 13.74 -1.83
C PHE A 212 7.23 14.85 -0.80
N GLU A 213 7.10 16.13 -1.16
CA GLU A 213 7.22 17.23 -0.21
C GLU A 213 6.18 17.18 0.91
N ARG A 214 4.92 16.90 0.56
CA ARG A 214 3.85 16.71 1.55
C ARG A 214 4.16 15.56 2.50
N PHE A 215 4.61 14.42 1.98
CA PHE A 215 5.00 13.27 2.80
C PHE A 215 6.12 13.63 3.78
N LEU A 216 7.17 14.30 3.30
CA LEU A 216 8.31 14.73 4.12
C LEU A 216 7.91 15.75 5.20
N ALA A 217 6.89 16.58 4.93
CA ALA A 217 6.35 17.54 5.88
C ALA A 217 5.39 16.91 6.93
N GLY A 218 4.74 15.79 6.61
CA GLY A 218 3.82 15.09 7.51
C GLY A 218 4.51 14.37 8.67
N SER A 219 3.79 14.04 9.75
CA SER A 219 4.39 13.44 10.96
C SER A 219 4.79 11.98 10.79
N ASP A 220 3.94 11.19 10.13
CA ASP A 220 4.04 9.72 10.14
C ASP A 220 4.98 9.23 9.04
N LYS A 221 6.21 8.94 9.42
CA LYS A 221 7.30 8.50 8.54
C LYS A 221 8.46 7.93 9.37
N ASP A 222 9.25 7.06 8.76
CA ASP A 222 10.48 6.52 9.35
C ASP A 222 11.72 7.01 8.58
N GLN A 223 12.92 6.77 9.12
CA GLN A 223 14.15 7.26 8.48
C GLN A 223 14.35 6.71 7.06
N LYS A 224 13.98 5.44 6.82
CA LYS A 224 14.16 4.80 5.52
C LYS A 224 13.27 5.46 4.46
N THR A 225 12.03 5.72 4.81
CA THR A 225 11.06 6.39 3.93
C THR A 225 11.37 7.87 3.74
N ILE A 226 11.95 8.55 4.74
CA ILE A 226 12.48 9.91 4.55
C ILE A 226 13.63 9.92 3.53
N ASP A 227 14.60 9.02 3.67
CA ASP A 227 15.75 8.95 2.77
C ASP A 227 15.29 8.64 1.33
N ASP A 228 14.40 7.66 1.18
CA ASP A 228 13.81 7.27 -0.09
C ASP A 228 12.97 8.40 -0.75
N ALA A 229 12.06 9.02 0.01
CA ALA A 229 11.28 10.14 -0.51
C ALA A 229 12.17 11.34 -0.87
N THR A 230 13.25 11.59 -0.12
CA THR A 230 14.17 12.70 -0.43
C THR A 230 14.89 12.49 -1.75
N ILE A 231 15.35 11.27 -2.03
CA ILE A 231 16.04 10.96 -3.29
C ILE A 231 15.08 11.02 -4.48
N ARG A 232 13.86 10.48 -4.35
CA ARG A 232 12.84 10.55 -5.41
C ARG A 232 12.33 11.96 -5.65
N LEU A 233 12.28 12.79 -4.61
CA LEU A 233 12.01 14.22 -4.74
C LEU A 233 13.13 14.91 -5.53
N ALA A 234 14.40 14.60 -5.24
CA ALA A 234 15.53 15.12 -6.00
C ALA A 234 15.46 14.71 -7.47
N ASP A 235 15.18 13.43 -7.76
CA ASP A 235 15.00 12.89 -9.11
C ASP A 235 13.84 13.60 -9.84
N SER A 236 12.71 13.80 -9.16
CA SER A 236 11.55 14.52 -9.69
C SER A 236 11.90 15.97 -10.05
N TYR A 237 12.67 16.63 -9.21
CA TYR A 237 13.15 17.98 -9.49
C TYR A 237 14.15 18.03 -10.63
N PHE A 238 15.04 17.04 -10.72
CA PHE A 238 16.01 16.93 -11.78
C PHE A 238 15.34 16.81 -13.15
N VAL A 239 14.37 15.91 -13.30
CA VAL A 239 13.63 15.73 -14.57
C VAL A 239 12.83 16.99 -14.94
N ASN A 240 12.26 17.68 -13.96
CA ASN A 240 11.59 18.97 -14.16
C ASN A 240 12.55 20.15 -14.38
N LYS A 241 13.87 19.92 -14.47
CA LYS A 241 14.92 20.93 -14.65
C LYS A 241 15.00 21.96 -13.52
N SER A 242 14.46 21.63 -12.34
CA SER A 242 14.59 22.44 -11.13
C SER A 242 15.89 22.09 -10.42
N TYR A 243 17.02 22.39 -11.07
CA TYR A 243 18.33 21.91 -10.65
C TYR A 243 18.75 22.38 -9.25
N GLY A 244 18.42 23.62 -8.86
CA GLY A 244 18.70 24.10 -7.50
C GLY A 244 17.99 23.28 -6.42
N ASN A 245 16.72 22.93 -6.63
CA ASN A 245 15.95 22.10 -5.69
C ASN A 245 16.41 20.64 -5.70
N ALA A 246 16.76 20.10 -6.88
CA ALA A 246 17.34 18.77 -7.00
C ALA A 246 18.66 18.68 -6.22
N MET A 247 19.57 19.64 -6.43
CA MET A 247 20.88 19.69 -5.78
C MET A 247 20.75 19.82 -4.26
N SER A 248 19.84 20.65 -3.77
CA SER A 248 19.55 20.75 -2.32
C SER A 248 19.13 19.41 -1.71
N ASN A 249 18.29 18.64 -2.40
CA ASN A 249 17.83 17.35 -1.88
C ASN A 249 18.88 16.23 -2.03
N TYR A 250 19.68 16.21 -3.11
CA TYR A 250 20.85 15.33 -3.19
C TYR A 250 21.87 15.64 -2.10
N ASP A 251 22.12 16.90 -1.77
CA ASP A 251 23.03 17.29 -0.68
C ASP A 251 22.54 16.81 0.70
N LYS A 252 21.22 16.73 0.92
CA LYS A 252 20.66 16.11 2.13
C LYS A 252 20.95 14.61 2.19
N ILE A 253 20.99 13.91 1.06
CA ILE A 253 21.33 12.48 0.99
C ILE A 253 22.81 12.29 1.30
N ILE A 254 23.67 13.10 0.67
CA ILE A 254 25.12 13.06 0.86
C ILE A 254 25.50 13.36 2.31
N SER A 255 24.95 14.44 2.89
CA SER A 255 25.25 14.82 4.29
C SER A 255 24.83 13.78 5.31
N ARG A 256 23.72 13.06 5.06
CA ARG A 256 23.24 11.95 5.90
C ARG A 256 24.00 10.64 5.69
N LYS A 257 24.85 10.54 4.65
CA LYS A 257 25.59 9.32 4.30
C LYS A 257 24.69 8.10 4.15
N THR A 258 23.55 8.28 3.48
CA THR A 258 22.60 7.18 3.26
C THR A 258 23.19 6.13 2.30
N SER A 259 22.51 5.00 2.14
CA SER A 259 22.90 3.98 1.16
C SER A 259 22.88 4.45 -0.30
N ALA A 260 22.28 5.61 -0.60
CA ALA A 260 22.24 6.19 -1.93
C ALA A 260 23.17 7.40 -2.10
N GLU A 261 24.15 7.56 -1.21
CA GLU A 261 25.11 8.67 -1.26
C GLU A 261 25.90 8.70 -2.58
N ASP A 262 26.38 7.56 -3.06
CA ASP A 262 27.14 7.48 -4.30
C ASP A 262 26.31 7.92 -5.52
N TYR A 263 25.06 7.45 -5.62
CA TYR A 263 24.09 7.92 -6.61
C TYR A 263 23.85 9.43 -6.51
N ALA A 264 23.64 9.97 -5.31
CA ALA A 264 23.39 11.39 -5.12
C ALA A 264 24.60 12.26 -5.53
N ILE A 265 25.83 11.81 -5.26
CA ILE A 265 27.06 12.49 -5.73
C ILE A 265 27.12 12.46 -7.26
N PHE A 266 26.82 11.30 -7.87
CA PHE A 266 26.80 11.18 -9.33
C PHE A 266 25.81 12.17 -9.95
N GLN A 267 24.55 12.19 -9.48
CA GLN A 267 23.52 13.08 -10.00
C GLN A 267 23.84 14.56 -9.77
N LYS A 268 24.46 14.91 -8.63
CA LYS A 268 24.99 16.25 -8.40
C LYS A 268 26.03 16.64 -9.46
N GLY A 269 26.96 15.73 -9.79
CA GLY A 269 27.93 15.95 -10.86
C GLY A 269 27.27 16.12 -12.24
N MET A 270 26.20 15.37 -12.52
CA MET A 270 25.42 15.52 -13.76
C MET A 270 24.77 16.89 -13.86
N ILE A 271 24.14 17.38 -12.78
CA ILE A 271 23.57 18.74 -12.71
C ILE A 271 24.64 19.80 -12.98
N GLN A 272 25.80 19.70 -12.33
CA GLN A 272 26.91 20.64 -12.55
C GLN A 272 27.36 20.68 -14.02
N GLY A 273 27.36 19.54 -14.70
CA GLY A 273 27.63 19.46 -16.14
C GLY A 273 26.59 20.21 -16.98
N LEU A 274 25.31 20.05 -16.67
CA LEU A 274 24.21 20.76 -17.34
C LEU A 274 24.25 22.27 -17.11
N GLU A 275 24.80 22.71 -15.98
CA GLU A 275 25.04 24.11 -15.65
C GLU A 275 26.40 24.64 -16.16
N ASN A 276 27.12 23.85 -16.95
CA ASN A 276 28.46 24.17 -17.50
C ASN A 276 29.55 24.42 -16.44
N GLN A 277 29.36 23.91 -15.22
CA GLN A 277 30.34 23.96 -14.14
C GLN A 277 31.32 22.77 -14.25
N TYR A 278 32.08 22.72 -15.34
CA TYR A 278 32.87 21.54 -15.69
C TYR A 278 33.96 21.18 -14.68
N ASP A 279 34.65 22.17 -14.10
CA ASP A 279 35.65 21.92 -13.06
C ASP A 279 35.01 21.35 -11.79
N THR A 280 33.86 21.89 -11.38
CA THR A 280 33.09 21.38 -10.25
C THR A 280 32.60 19.96 -10.49
N LYS A 281 32.11 19.66 -11.71
CA LYS A 281 31.70 18.32 -12.12
C LYS A 281 32.86 17.33 -11.99
N ILE A 282 34.01 17.65 -12.57
CA ILE A 282 35.20 16.80 -12.50
C ILE A 282 35.58 16.51 -11.04
N ALA A 283 35.65 17.55 -10.19
CA ALA A 283 35.96 17.37 -8.77
C ALA A 283 34.93 16.48 -8.04
N THR A 284 33.65 16.66 -8.35
CA THR A 284 32.56 15.86 -7.76
C THR A 284 32.63 14.39 -8.19
N MET A 285 32.87 14.12 -9.48
CA MET A 285 33.04 12.75 -9.99
C MET A 285 34.30 12.08 -9.43
N GLN A 286 35.41 12.81 -9.32
CA GLN A 286 36.63 12.29 -8.69
C GLN A 286 36.42 11.95 -7.20
N SER A 287 35.66 12.76 -6.48
CA SER A 287 35.26 12.48 -5.09
C SER A 287 34.43 11.18 -4.99
N LEU A 288 33.50 10.96 -5.93
CA LEU A 288 32.76 9.69 -6.02
C LEU A 288 33.71 8.51 -6.18
N LEU A 289 34.64 8.58 -7.15
CA LEU A 289 35.59 7.49 -7.41
C LEU A 289 36.54 7.22 -6.24
N GLN A 290 36.93 8.27 -5.52
CA GLN A 290 37.78 8.15 -4.35
C GLN A 290 37.04 7.53 -3.16
N LYS A 291 35.81 7.97 -2.90
CA LYS A 291 35.03 7.54 -1.74
C LYS A 291 34.35 6.19 -1.97
N PHE A 292 33.92 5.92 -3.19
CA PHE A 292 33.16 4.72 -3.58
C PHE A 292 33.77 4.05 -4.82
N PRO A 293 35.00 3.52 -4.73
CA PRO A 293 35.72 2.94 -5.88
C PRO A 293 35.02 1.71 -6.49
N ASN A 294 34.13 1.05 -5.74
CA ASN A 294 33.34 -0.12 -6.16
C ASN A 294 31.86 0.22 -6.40
N SER A 295 31.50 1.50 -6.51
CA SER A 295 30.13 1.92 -6.82
C SER A 295 29.69 1.41 -8.19
N ASN A 296 28.40 1.13 -8.34
CA ASN A 296 27.79 0.85 -9.64
C ASN A 296 27.81 2.07 -10.59
N TYR A 297 28.21 3.26 -10.09
CA TYR A 297 28.37 4.49 -10.87
C TYR A 297 29.85 4.83 -11.13
N ALA A 298 30.78 3.93 -10.80
CA ALA A 298 32.21 4.23 -10.90
C ALA A 298 32.71 4.28 -12.35
N ASP A 299 32.17 3.46 -13.24
CA ASP A 299 32.46 3.58 -14.68
C ASP A 299 31.72 4.76 -15.29
N ASP A 300 30.45 5.02 -14.91
CA ASP A 300 29.72 6.24 -15.29
C ASP A 300 30.50 7.51 -14.94
N ALA A 301 30.93 7.65 -13.68
CA ALA A 301 31.67 8.81 -13.21
C ALA A 301 33.04 8.94 -13.92
N GLY A 302 33.71 7.83 -14.20
CA GLY A 302 34.94 7.80 -14.98
C GLY A 302 34.74 8.30 -16.42
N PHE A 303 33.69 7.80 -17.08
CA PHE A 303 33.35 8.21 -18.44
C PHE A 303 32.97 9.70 -18.47
N GLU A 304 32.08 10.12 -17.58
CA GLU A 304 31.61 11.50 -17.50
C GLU A 304 32.73 12.49 -17.17
N THR A 305 33.72 12.09 -16.37
CA THR A 305 34.93 12.89 -16.14
C THR A 305 35.73 13.09 -17.43
N ALA A 306 36.05 11.99 -18.12
CA ALA A 306 36.84 12.02 -19.34
C ALA A 306 36.12 12.75 -20.49
N TYR A 307 34.80 12.57 -20.59
CA TYR A 307 33.96 13.28 -21.55
C TYR A 307 33.84 14.77 -21.22
N THR A 308 33.90 15.14 -19.93
CA THR A 308 33.95 16.56 -19.54
C THR A 308 35.26 17.22 -19.96
N TYR A 309 36.41 16.53 -19.86
CA TYR A 309 37.67 17.01 -20.41
C TYR A 309 37.61 17.20 -21.93
N PHE A 310 36.97 16.28 -22.66
CA PHE A 310 36.71 16.43 -24.10
C PHE A 310 35.94 17.71 -24.40
N ASN A 311 34.84 17.96 -23.68
CA ASN A 311 34.02 19.17 -23.86
C ASN A 311 34.77 20.46 -23.50
N LYS A 312 35.75 20.40 -22.59
CA LYS A 312 36.64 21.52 -22.26
C LYS A 312 37.76 21.75 -23.31
N GLY A 313 37.94 20.82 -24.25
CA GLY A 313 39.04 20.85 -25.22
C GLY A 313 40.37 20.27 -24.70
N ASP A 314 40.38 19.67 -23.50
CA ASP A 314 41.56 18.97 -22.98
C ASP A 314 41.58 17.54 -23.53
N LEU A 315 41.91 17.44 -24.81
CA LEU A 315 41.79 16.21 -25.59
C LEU A 315 42.76 15.12 -25.11
N GLU A 316 43.99 15.49 -24.75
CA GLU A 316 45.00 14.55 -24.26
C GLU A 316 44.59 13.92 -22.92
N LYS A 317 44.07 14.73 -22.00
CA LYS A 317 43.57 14.22 -20.73
C LYS A 317 42.35 13.32 -20.93
N SER A 318 41.42 13.75 -21.78
CA SER A 318 40.24 12.96 -22.13
C SER A 318 40.61 11.58 -22.69
N LYS A 319 41.50 11.54 -23.69
CA LYS A 319 41.98 10.28 -24.29
C LYS A 319 42.64 9.37 -23.26
N THR A 320 43.52 9.92 -22.43
CA THR A 320 44.22 9.16 -21.37
C THR A 320 43.21 8.51 -20.42
N ASP A 321 42.23 9.28 -19.96
CA ASP A 321 41.24 8.79 -19.00
C ASP A 321 40.27 7.79 -19.64
N LEU A 322 39.86 7.98 -20.90
CA LEU A 322 39.02 7.02 -21.64
C LEU A 322 39.74 5.70 -21.90
N VAL A 323 41.04 5.72 -22.25
CA VAL A 323 41.84 4.49 -22.40
C VAL A 323 41.93 3.75 -21.05
N GLY A 324 42.18 4.48 -19.96
CA GLY A 324 42.18 3.92 -18.62
C GLY A 324 40.84 3.30 -18.23
N LEU A 325 39.72 3.94 -18.59
CA LEU A 325 38.38 3.41 -18.37
C LEU A 325 38.15 2.10 -19.12
N VAL A 326 38.49 2.02 -20.41
CA VAL A 326 38.32 0.81 -21.22
C VAL A 326 39.17 -0.35 -20.67
N ALA A 327 40.39 -0.05 -20.19
CA ALA A 327 41.25 -1.05 -19.57
C ALA A 327 40.71 -1.53 -18.20
N LYS A 328 40.18 -0.61 -17.38
CA LYS A 328 39.70 -0.92 -16.03
C LYS A 328 38.31 -1.57 -16.04
N TYR A 329 37.44 -1.19 -16.97
CA TYR A 329 36.06 -1.65 -17.06
C TYR A 329 35.73 -2.16 -18.48
N PRO A 330 36.33 -3.27 -18.93
CA PRO A 330 36.20 -3.76 -20.31
C PRO A 330 34.77 -4.20 -20.69
N HIS A 331 33.89 -4.39 -19.69
CA HIS A 331 32.49 -4.76 -19.89
C HIS A 331 31.51 -3.62 -19.61
N SER A 332 32.00 -2.39 -19.36
CA SER A 332 31.14 -1.22 -19.16
C SER A 332 30.32 -0.92 -20.42
N SER A 333 29.07 -0.49 -20.22
CA SER A 333 28.20 0.00 -21.30
C SER A 333 28.79 1.24 -22.00
N TYR A 334 29.73 1.94 -21.37
CA TYR A 334 30.40 3.11 -21.92
C TYR A 334 31.58 2.79 -22.85
N VAL A 335 32.06 1.54 -22.91
CA VAL A 335 33.22 1.17 -23.76
C VAL A 335 33.03 1.60 -25.22
N PRO A 336 31.90 1.33 -25.90
CA PRO A 336 31.70 1.76 -27.28
C PRO A 336 31.77 3.28 -27.44
N LYS A 337 31.14 4.02 -26.52
CA LYS A 337 31.12 5.50 -26.54
C LYS A 337 32.52 6.06 -26.27
N ALA A 338 33.27 5.46 -25.35
CA ALA A 338 34.65 5.83 -25.04
C ALA A 338 35.56 5.65 -26.26
N LEU A 339 35.47 4.52 -26.97
CA LEU A 339 36.26 4.26 -28.17
C LEU A 339 35.95 5.27 -29.30
N VAL A 340 34.67 5.61 -29.49
CA VAL A 340 34.27 6.65 -30.46
C VAL A 340 34.87 8.00 -30.08
N THR A 341 34.78 8.42 -28.82
CA THR A 341 35.36 9.69 -28.36
C THR A 341 36.88 9.71 -28.50
N ILE A 342 37.58 8.60 -28.22
CA ILE A 342 39.02 8.47 -28.47
C ILE A 342 39.34 8.68 -29.96
N GLY A 343 38.55 8.07 -30.86
CA GLY A 343 38.71 8.24 -32.30
C GLY A 343 38.52 9.70 -32.74
N LEU A 344 37.52 10.38 -32.20
CA LEU A 344 37.28 11.81 -32.45
C LEU A 344 38.42 12.70 -31.95
N VAL A 345 38.97 12.41 -30.77
CA VAL A 345 40.14 13.10 -30.24
C VAL A 345 41.37 12.93 -31.14
N GLN A 346 41.55 11.77 -31.76
CA GLN A 346 42.71 11.51 -32.63
C GLN A 346 42.56 12.07 -34.05
N TYR A 347 41.33 12.31 -34.50
CA TYR A 347 41.05 12.84 -35.82
C TYR A 347 41.19 14.36 -35.89
N ASN A 348 40.77 15.05 -34.82
CA ASN A 348 40.92 16.50 -34.65
C ASN A 348 42.34 16.86 -34.20
#